data_AF-A0A9D2W2B9-F1
#
_entry.id   AF-A0A9D2W2B9-F1
#
_cell.length_a   1.000
_cell.length_b   1.000
_cell.length_c   1.000
_cell.angle_alpha   90.00
_cell.angle_beta   90.00
_cell.angle_gamma   90.00
#
_symmetry.space_group_name_H-M   'P 1'
#
loop_
_entity.id
_entity.type
_entity.pdbx_description
1 polymer ?
#
loop_
_entity_poly.entity_id
_entity_poly.type
_entity_poly.pdbx_seq_one_letter_code
_entity_poly.pdbx_strand_id
1 'polypeptide(L)'
;MAEENLKINVFIADEKYAILIPRNEHQSDEEEIIRRSAKRVNDAIRELESVQKGITRVNSLAMVALQLAVNLSKLSAAHQSRENDIEKALRGLEGELGEEVKRINEYIEKE
;
A
#
# COMPACT_ATOMS: atom_id res chain seq x y z
N MET A 1 -16.81 1.83 -24.20
CA MET A 1 -16.97 0.36 -24.06
C MET A 1 -17.02 0.10 -22.57
N ALA A 2 -18.08 -0.54 -22.06
CA ALA A 2 -18.20 -0.77 -20.63
C ALA A 2 -17.15 -1.80 -20.21
N GLU A 3 -16.17 -1.39 -19.39
CA GLU A 3 -15.22 -2.30 -18.78
C GLU A 3 -16.00 -3.31 -17.93
N GLU A 4 -16.04 -4.57 -18.36
CA GLU A 4 -16.73 -5.64 -17.63
C GLU A 4 -16.00 -5.90 -16.32
N ASN A 5 -16.49 -5.33 -15.21
CA ASN A 5 -15.98 -5.62 -13.88
C ASN A 5 -16.09 -7.11 -13.55
N LEU A 6 -15.02 -7.71 -13.06
CA LEU A 6 -15.00 -9.09 -12.58
C LEU A 6 -15.53 -9.14 -11.14
N LYS A 7 -16.41 -10.10 -10.86
CA LYS A 7 -16.99 -10.31 -9.53
C LYS A 7 -16.24 -11.42 -8.79
N ILE A 8 -15.51 -11.06 -7.74
CA ILE A 8 -14.84 -11.99 -6.84
C ILE A 8 -15.71 -12.17 -5.59
N ASN A 9 -15.92 -13.42 -5.19
CA ASN A 9 -16.61 -13.72 -3.93
C ASN A 9 -15.59 -14.07 -2.85
N VAL A 10 -15.60 -13.33 -1.74
CA VAL A 10 -14.78 -13.59 -0.56
C VAL A 10 -15.64 -13.80 0.68
N PHE A 11 -15.12 -14.56 1.63
CA PHE A 11 -15.76 -14.74 2.93
C PHE A 11 -15.04 -13.89 3.96
N ILE A 12 -15.75 -12.99 4.63
CA ILE A 12 -15.24 -12.17 5.71
C ILE A 12 -16.21 -12.33 6.88
N ALA A 13 -15.70 -12.69 8.06
CA ALA A 13 -16.51 -12.86 9.25
C ALA A 13 -17.70 -13.84 9.03
N ASP A 14 -17.45 -14.96 8.34
CA ASP A 14 -18.44 -15.97 7.91
C ASP A 14 -19.55 -15.47 6.98
N GLU A 15 -19.50 -14.21 6.56
CA GLU A 15 -20.39 -13.64 5.56
C GLU A 15 -19.74 -13.59 4.18
N LYS A 16 -20.54 -13.81 3.14
CA LYS A 16 -20.08 -13.79 1.75
C LYS A 16 -20.24 -12.39 1.16
N TYR A 17 -19.13 -11.79 0.76
CA TYR A 17 -19.07 -10.50 0.10
C TYR A 17 -18.68 -10.66 -1.37
N ALA A 18 -19.30 -9.84 -2.22
CA ALA A 18 -18.95 -9.74 -3.63
C ALA A 18 -18.17 -8.44 -3.88
N ILE A 19 -16.91 -8.58 -4.27
CA ILE A 19 -16.03 -7.47 -4.62
C ILE A 19 -15.94 -7.40 -6.14
N LEU A 20 -16.10 -6.19 -6.69
CA LEU A 20 -15.96 -5.93 -8.12
C LEU A 20 -14.57 -5.36 -8.38
N ILE A 21 -13.81 -5.98 -9.29
CA ILE A 21 -12.53 -5.45 -9.75
C ILE A 21 -12.60 -5.07 -11.23
N PRO A 22 -11.97 -3.94 -11.63
CA PRO A 22 -11.83 -3.59 -13.04
C PRO A 22 -10.94 -4.59 -13.75
N ARG A 23 -11.21 -4.85 -15.03
CA ARG A 23 -10.35 -5.73 -15.83
C ARG A 23 -9.07 -5.02 -16.23
N ASN A 24 -7.91 -5.56 -15.84
CA ASN A 24 -6.58 -5.12 -16.25
C ASN A 24 -5.61 -6.31 -16.48
N GLU A 25 -4.37 -6.05 -16.87
CA GLU A 25 -3.37 -7.12 -17.12
C GLU A 25 -2.90 -7.84 -15.84
N HIS A 26 -3.11 -7.23 -14.66
CA HIS A 26 -2.67 -7.73 -13.35
C HIS A 26 -3.80 -8.40 -12.54
N GLN A 27 -4.89 -8.80 -13.20
CA GLN A 27 -6.10 -9.35 -12.57
C GLN A 27 -5.83 -10.53 -11.62
N SER A 28 -4.97 -11.47 -12.02
CA SER A 28 -4.65 -12.65 -11.21
C SER A 28 -4.00 -12.26 -9.90
N ASP A 29 -3.11 -11.26 -9.92
CA ASP A 29 -2.42 -10.76 -8.74
C ASP A 29 -3.39 -10.02 -7.82
N GLU A 30 -4.28 -9.19 -8.39
CA GLU A 30 -5.31 -8.48 -7.62
C GLU A 30 -6.30 -9.44 -6.95
N GLU A 31 -6.74 -10.48 -7.65
CA GLU A 31 -7.61 -11.51 -7.06
C GLU A 31 -6.90 -12.23 -5.89
N GLU A 32 -5.63 -12.62 -6.07
CA GLU A 32 -4.87 -13.26 -5.01
C GLU A 32 -4.66 -12.31 -3.82
N ILE A 33 -4.37 -11.04 -4.08
CA ILE A 33 -4.25 -10.00 -3.04
C ILE A 33 -5.56 -9.87 -2.27
N ILE A 34 -6.71 -9.84 -2.95
CA ILE A 34 -8.03 -9.74 -2.31
C ILE A 34 -8.30 -10.98 -1.44
N ARG A 35 -8.07 -12.19 -1.96
CA ARG A 35 -8.27 -13.44 -1.20
C ARG A 35 -7.35 -13.51 0.02
N ARG A 36 -6.06 -13.17 -0.13
CA ARG A 36 -5.11 -13.11 0.99
C ARG A 36 -5.50 -12.05 2.02
N SER A 37 -5.99 -10.91 1.58
CA SER A 37 -6.44 -9.83 2.48
C SER A 37 -7.68 -10.23 3.26
N ALA A 38 -8.67 -10.85 2.62
CA ALA A 38 -9.85 -11.38 3.31
C ALA A 38 -9.47 -12.43 4.37
N LYS A 39 -8.51 -13.33 4.07
CA LYS A 39 -7.98 -14.27 5.06
C LYS A 39 -7.35 -13.56 6.25
N ARG A 40 -6.50 -12.54 6.02
CA ARG A 40 -5.88 -11.75 7.10
C ARG A 40 -6.90 -11.06 7.99
N VAL A 41 -7.96 -10.51 7.40
CA VAL A 41 -9.06 -9.89 8.16
C VAL A 41 -9.75 -10.94 9.03
N ASN A 42 -10.04 -12.13 8.50
CA ASN A 42 -10.66 -13.21 9.27
C ASN A 42 -9.78 -13.68 10.44
N ASP A 43 -8.48 -13.85 10.19
CA ASP A 43 -7.53 -14.27 11.22
C ASP A 43 -7.45 -13.22 12.35
N ALA A 44 -7.42 -11.93 12.01
CA ALA A 44 -7.43 -10.82 12.97
C ALA A 44 -8.73 -10.75 13.79
N ILE A 45 -9.90 -10.97 13.16
CA ILE A 45 -11.18 -11.03 13.85
C ILE A 45 -11.18 -12.18 14.87
N ARG A 46 -10.73 -13.37 14.46
CA ARG A 46 -10.68 -14.56 15.33
C ARG A 46 -9.74 -14.35 16.51
N GLU A 47 -8.58 -13.73 16.27
CA GLU A 47 -7.64 -13.39 17.34
C GLU A 47 -8.28 -12.43 18.36
N LEU A 48 -8.93 -11.36 17.90
CA LEU A 48 -9.62 -10.40 18.78
C LEU A 48 -10.74 -11.06 19.59
N GLU A 49 -11.58 -11.86 18.95
CA GLU A 49 -12.66 -12.59 19.62
C GLU A 49 -12.13 -13.60 20.65
N SER A 50 -10.95 -14.19 20.41
CA SER A 50 -10.30 -15.09 21.37
C SER A 50 -9.79 -14.38 22.63
N VAL A 51 -9.30 -13.14 22.48
CA VAL A 51 -8.73 -12.34 23.57
C VAL A 51 -9.81 -11.60 24.36
N GLN A 52 -10.83 -11.07 23.67
CA GLN A 52 -11.93 -10.31 24.27
C GLN A 52 -13.23 -11.12 24.24
N LYS A 53 -13.45 -11.89 25.31
CA LYS A 53 -14.69 -12.67 25.46
C LYS A 53 -15.92 -11.75 25.52
N GLY A 54 -16.89 -12.00 24.65
CA GLY A 54 -18.17 -11.28 24.63
C GLY A 54 -18.20 -10.04 23.71
N ILE A 55 -17.12 -9.77 22.96
CA ILE A 55 -17.17 -8.76 21.90
C ILE A 55 -18.17 -9.18 20.81
N THR A 56 -18.96 -8.24 20.32
CA THR A 56 -19.86 -8.49 19.19
C THR A 56 -19.06 -8.51 17.89
N ARG A 57 -19.51 -9.29 16.91
CA ARG A 57 -18.81 -9.44 15.62
C ARG A 57 -18.60 -8.11 14.88
N VAL A 58 -19.58 -7.21 14.96
CA VAL A 58 -19.50 -5.86 14.39
C VAL A 58 -18.41 -5.03 15.07
N ASN A 59 -18.27 -5.14 16.39
CA ASN A 59 -17.22 -4.45 17.12
C ASN A 59 -15.84 -5.02 16.78
N SER A 60 -15.71 -6.35 16.65
CA SER A 60 -14.47 -6.99 16.19
C SER A 60 -14.07 -6.45 14.81
N LEU A 61 -15.01 -6.38 13.87
CA LEU A 61 -14.77 -5.85 12.53
C LEU A 61 -14.36 -4.37 12.56
N ALA A 62 -15.05 -3.55 13.36
CA ALA A 62 -14.73 -2.13 13.53
C ALA A 62 -13.32 -1.93 14.11
N MET A 63 -12.92 -2.76 15.08
CA MET A 63 -11.57 -2.73 15.65
C MET A 63 -10.50 -3.12 14.64
N VAL A 64 -10.72 -4.19 13.85
CA VAL A 64 -9.80 -4.58 12.77
C VAL A 64 -9.70 -3.47 11.72
N ALA A 65 -10.82 -2.87 11.32
CA ALA A 65 -10.83 -1.77 10.37
C ALA A 65 -10.05 -0.55 10.89
N LEU A 66 -10.24 -0.18 12.17
CA LEU A 66 -9.49 0.90 12.81
C LEU A 66 -7.99 0.58 12.86
N GLN A 67 -7.62 -0.64 13.23
CA GLN A 67 -6.21 -1.06 13.29
C GLN A 67 -5.53 -1.00 11.91
N LEU A 68 -6.24 -1.46 10.86
CA LEU A 68 -5.75 -1.39 9.48
C LEU A 68 -5.62 0.05 9.01
N ALA A 69 -6.58 0.92 9.30
CA ALA A 69 -6.53 2.34 8.97
C ALA A 69 -5.34 3.04 9.64
N VAL A 70 -5.09 2.76 10.93
CA VAL A 70 -3.92 3.30 11.65
C VAL A 70 -2.61 2.81 11.04
N ASN A 71 -2.52 1.53 10.70
CA ASN A 71 -1.32 0.97 10.07
C ASN A 71 -1.08 1.57 8.68
N LEU A 72 -2.14 1.79 7.89
CA LEU A 72 -2.05 2.44 6.59
C LEU A 72 -1.56 3.89 6.72
N SER A 73 -2.09 4.65 7.68
CA SER A 73 -1.62 6.02 7.94
C SER A 73 -0.15 6.07 8.35
N LYS A 74 0.31 5.12 9.18
CA LYS A 74 1.74 5.01 9.56
C LYS A 74 2.62 4.68 8.35
N LEU A 75 2.20 3.73 7.51
CA LEU A 75 2.92 3.36 6.29
C LEU A 75 2.99 4.54 5.31
N SER A 76 1.89 5.25 5.10
CA SER A 76 1.85 6.43 4.24
C SER A 76 2.80 7.52 4.72
N ALA A 77 2.82 7.81 6.02
CA ALA A 77 3.74 8.80 6.60
C ALA A 77 5.20 8.37 6.44
N ALA A 78 5.51 7.09 6.65
CA ALA A 78 6.85 6.55 6.44
C ALA A 78 7.29 6.61 4.97
N HIS A 79 6.39 6.29 4.03
CA HIS A 79 6.62 6.41 2.60
C HIS A 79 6.93 7.86 2.21
N GLN A 80 6.11 8.81 2.66
CA GLN A 80 6.31 10.23 2.37
C GLN A 80 7.63 10.76 2.92
N SER A 81 8.02 10.33 4.14
CA SER A 81 9.33 10.68 4.68
C SER A 81 10.46 10.15 3.81
N ARG A 82 10.38 8.89 3.38
CA ARG A 82 11.40 8.24 2.56
C ARG A 82 11.51 8.87 1.17
N GLU A 83 10.38 9.23 0.56
CA GLU A 83 10.36 9.95 -0.72
C GLU A 83 11.05 11.31 -0.61
N ASN A 84 10.77 12.07 0.46
CA ASN A 84 11.45 13.34 0.72
C ASN A 84 12.96 13.18 0.89
N ASP A 85 13.40 12.12 1.59
CA ASP A 85 14.83 11.85 1.78
C ASP A 85 15.52 11.46 0.48
N ILE A 86 14.86 10.67 -0.37
CA ILE A 86 15.34 10.31 -1.70
C ILE A 86 15.40 11.54 -2.60
N GLU A 87 14.38 12.40 -2.59
CA GLU A 87 14.36 13.63 -3.39
C GLU A 87 15.50 14.57 -2.99
N LYS A 88 15.76 14.73 -1.69
CA LYS A 88 16.90 15.52 -1.21
C LYS A 88 18.23 14.94 -1.66
N ALA A 89 18.41 13.62 -1.60
CA ALA A 89 19.63 12.97 -2.06
C ALA A 89 19.84 13.15 -3.57
N LEU A 90 18.78 13.02 -4.37
CA LEU A 90 18.81 13.25 -5.81
C LEU A 90 19.21 14.70 -6.14
N ARG A 91 18.59 15.69 -5.49
CA ARG A 91 18.95 17.09 -5.68
C ARG A 91 20.41 17.39 -5.29
N GLY A 92 20.92 16.72 -4.25
CA GLY A 92 22.32 16.80 -3.87
C GLY A 92 23.25 16.30 -4.97
N LEU A 93 22.97 15.10 -5.50
CA LEU A 93 23.73 14.49 -6.60
C LEU A 93 23.65 15.32 -7.90
N GLU A 94 22.48 15.87 -8.23
CA GLU A 94 22.31 16.79 -9.36
C GLU A 94 23.17 18.05 -9.21
N GLY A 95 23.25 18.60 -7.99
CA GLY A 95 24.11 19.73 -7.67
C GLY A 95 25.59 19.42 -7.88
N GLU A 96 26.07 18.30 -7.31
CA GLU A 96 27.46 17.84 -7.46
C GLU A 96 27.81 17.57 -8.92
N LEU A 97 26.92 16.91 -9.67
CA LEU A 97 27.10 16.68 -11.10
C LEU A 97 27.17 17.99 -11.89
N GLY A 98 26.31 18.96 -11.56
CA GLY A 98 26.33 20.29 -12.19
C GLY A 98 27.64 21.05 -11.93
N GLU A 99 28.22 20.93 -10.74
CA GLU A 99 29.54 21.50 -10.45
C GLU A 99 30.66 20.79 -11.22
N GLU A 100 30.61 19.46 -11.30
CA GLU A 100 31.61 18.69 -12.05
C GLU A 100 31.59 19.01 -13.55
N VAL A 101 30.40 19.14 -14.14
CA VAL A 101 30.24 19.55 -15.55
C VAL A 101 30.81 20.96 -15.78
N LYS A 102 30.60 21.90 -14.85
CA LYS A 102 31.22 23.23 -14.92
C LYS A 102 32.74 23.15 -14.87
N ARG A 103 33.30 22.37 -13.95
CA ARG A 103 34.76 22.16 -13.84
C ARG A 103 35.36 21.62 -15.14
N ILE A 104 34.71 20.64 -15.76
CA ILE A 104 35.15 20.06 -17.03
C ILE A 104 35.11 21.11 -18.15
N ASN A 105 34.03 21.86 -18.27
CA ASN A 105 33.91 22.89 -19.31
C ASN A 105 34.95 24.01 -19.14
N GLU A 106 35.21 24.46 -17.91
CA GLU A 106 36.25 25.46 -17.62
C GLU A 106 37.67 24.95 -17.91
N TYR A 107 37.89 23.63 -17.85
CA TYR A 107 39.16 23.02 -18.21
C TYR A 107 39.34 22.98 -19.73
N ILE A 108 38.28 22.63 -20.48
CA ILE A 108 38.27 22.60 -21.95
C ILE A 108 38.45 24.00 -22.55
N GLU A 109 37.86 25.05 -21.97
CA GLU A 109 38.01 26.43 -22.45
C GLU A 109 39.40 27.03 -22.23
N LYS A 110 40.25 26.39 -21.41
CA LYS A 110 41.61 26.84 -21.10
C LYS A 110 42.71 26.16 -21.94
N GLU A 111 42.37 25.12 -22.70
CA GLU A 111 43.24 24.51 -23.73
C GLU A 111 43.02 25.16 -25.10
#